data_AF-A0A969IMT7-F1
#
_entry.id   AF-A0A969IMT7-F1
#
_cell.length_a   1.000
_cell.length_b   1.000
_cell.length_c   1.000
_cell.angle_alpha   90.00
_cell.angle_beta   90.00
_cell.angle_gamma   90.00
#
_symmetry.space_group_name_H-M   'P 1'
#
loop_
_entity.id
_entity.type
_entity.pdbx_description
1 polymer ?
#
loop_
_entity_poly.entity_id
_entity_poly.type
_entity_poly.pdbx_seq_one_letter_code
_entity_poly.pdbx_strand_id
1 'polypeptide(L)'
;MTQVFVGVFETLSSERSQIVRGIKRFYRRQDALAKRMEEGWKLLGEIDPDTADPALAEQRAAIQQQIDWDSRVFDDRQRLLPVVCEQPRVIEQRVFALSRAIQEQLAVTQ
;
A
#
# COMPACT_ATOMS: atom_id res chain seq x y z
N MET A 1 -31.10 -20.67 -7.70
CA MET A 1 -29.61 -20.78 -7.65
C MET A 1 -28.87 -19.65 -8.36
N THR A 2 -29.44 -18.96 -9.35
CA THR A 2 -28.89 -17.69 -9.88
C THR A 2 -28.64 -16.65 -8.78
N GLN A 3 -29.50 -16.61 -7.76
CA GLN A 3 -29.31 -15.74 -6.58
C GLN A 3 -28.04 -16.06 -5.77
N VAL A 4 -27.60 -17.32 -5.71
CA VAL A 4 -26.36 -17.71 -5.02
C VAL A 4 -25.15 -17.19 -5.80
N PHE A 5 -25.16 -17.37 -7.12
CA PHE A 5 -24.13 -16.81 -7.99
C PHE A 5 -24.04 -15.28 -7.87
N VAL A 6 -25.18 -14.59 -7.99
CA VAL A 6 -25.25 -13.12 -7.86
C VAL A 6 -24.70 -12.68 -6.51
N GLY A 7 -25.14 -13.30 -5.41
CA GLY A 7 -24.66 -12.96 -4.08
C GLY A 7 -23.15 -13.15 -3.89
N VAL A 8 -22.59 -14.25 -4.40
CA VAL A 8 -21.12 -14.49 -4.36
C VAL A 8 -20.37 -13.45 -5.18
N PHE A 9 -20.85 -13.15 -6.39
CA PHE A 9 -20.22 -12.17 -7.28
C PHE A 9 -20.24 -10.76 -6.67
N GLU A 10 -21.37 -10.31 -6.13
CA GLU A 10 -21.50 -9.00 -5.49
C GLU A 10 -20.61 -8.87 -4.25
N THR A 11 -20.57 -9.92 -3.42
CA THR A 11 -19.73 -9.96 -2.21
C THR A 11 -18.25 -9.78 -2.55
N LEU A 12 -17.73 -10.59 -3.46
CA LEU A 12 -16.32 -10.55 -3.83
C LEU A 12 -15.96 -9.30 -4.64
N SER A 13 -16.89 -8.78 -5.45
CA SER A 13 -16.71 -7.49 -6.14
C SER A 13 -16.62 -6.31 -5.16
N SER A 14 -17.40 -6.36 -4.07
CA SER A 14 -17.32 -5.40 -2.97
C SER A 14 -15.98 -5.52 -2.24
N GLU A 15 -15.53 -6.74 -1.88
CA GLU A 15 -14.21 -6.99 -1.28
C GLU A 15 -13.08 -6.43 -2.15
N ARG A 16 -13.07 -6.76 -3.45
CA ARG A 16 -12.09 -6.23 -4.41
C ARG A 16 -12.04 -4.70 -4.39
N SER A 17 -13.21 -4.07 -4.41
CA SER A 17 -13.32 -2.61 -4.39
C SER A 17 -12.78 -2.01 -3.08
N GLN A 18 -12.98 -2.68 -1.95
CA GLN A 18 -12.41 -2.28 -0.66
C GLN A 18 -10.88 -2.39 -0.66
N ILE A 19 -10.33 -3.49 -1.19
CA ILE A 19 -8.87 -3.68 -1.33
C ILE A 19 -8.29 -2.57 -2.20
N VAL A 20 -8.84 -2.33 -3.39
CA VAL A 20 -8.35 -1.28 -4.31
C VAL A 20 -8.39 0.11 -3.64
N ARG A 21 -9.43 0.43 -2.86
CA ARG A 21 -9.46 1.67 -2.06
C ARG A 21 -8.33 1.71 -1.01
N GLY A 22 -8.02 0.57 -0.39
CA GLY A 22 -6.87 0.40 0.49
C GLY A 22 -5.53 0.67 -0.20
N ILE A 23 -5.32 0.10 -1.38
CA ILE A 23 -4.12 0.31 -2.19
C ILE A 23 -3.95 1.79 -2.55
N LYS A 24 -5.05 2.47 -2.96
CA LYS A 24 -5.02 3.92 -3.22
C LYS A 24 -4.62 4.72 -1.98
N ARG A 25 -5.11 4.35 -0.78
CA ARG A 25 -4.69 4.99 0.48
C ARG A 25 -3.22 4.73 0.79
N PHE A 26 -2.75 3.51 0.57
CA PHE A 26 -1.34 3.14 0.73
C PHE A 26 -0.43 4.00 -0.17
N TYR A 27 -0.77 4.12 -1.45
CA TYR A 27 -0.01 4.95 -2.39
C TYR A 27 0.06 6.41 -1.95
N ARG A 28 -1.06 7.01 -1.52
CA ARG A 28 -1.05 8.38 -1.00
C ARG A 28 -0.15 8.56 0.22
N ARG A 29 -0.04 7.54 1.08
CA ARG A 29 0.88 7.56 2.23
C ARG A 29 2.34 7.38 1.80
N GLN A 30 2.61 6.65 0.72
CA GLN A 30 3.94 6.55 0.13
C GLN A 30 4.39 7.88 -0.46
N ASP A 31 3.52 8.55 -1.22
CA ASP A 31 3.77 9.88 -1.78
C ASP A 31 4.04 10.92 -0.67
N ALA A 32 3.21 10.92 0.38
CA ALA A 32 3.42 11.81 1.53
C ALA A 32 4.73 11.53 2.27
N LEU A 33 5.15 10.27 2.38
CA LEU A 33 6.43 9.90 3.00
C LEU A 33 7.61 10.41 2.15
N ALA A 34 7.55 10.20 0.83
CA ALA A 34 8.58 10.67 -0.10
C ALA A 34 8.74 12.21 -0.04
N LYS A 35 7.63 12.95 -0.06
CA LYS A 35 7.65 14.42 0.09
C LYS A 35 8.30 14.86 1.39
N ARG A 36 7.99 14.17 2.49
CA ARG A 36 8.58 14.49 3.81
C ARG A 36 10.09 14.24 3.84
N MET A 37 10.56 13.21 3.14
CA MET A 37 12.00 12.96 2.97
C MET A 37 12.65 14.05 2.11
N GLU A 38 12.02 14.45 1.00
CA GLU A 38 12.50 15.55 0.14
C GLU A 38 12.60 16.87 0.91
N GLU A 39 11.58 17.20 1.72
CA GLU A 39 11.58 18.37 2.61
C GLU A 39 12.70 18.26 3.66
N GLY A 40 12.87 17.09 4.28
CA GLY A 40 13.96 16.84 5.21
C GLY A 40 15.34 17.07 4.59
N TRP A 41 15.58 16.55 3.38
CA TRP A 41 16.84 16.76 2.67
C TRP A 41 17.09 18.23 2.33
N LYS A 42 16.05 19.00 1.97
CA LYS A 42 16.16 20.44 1.74
C LYS A 42 16.59 21.17 3.02
N LEU A 43 15.89 20.92 4.13
CA LEU A 43 16.21 21.52 5.43
C LEU A 43 17.61 21.15 5.90
N LEU A 44 18.03 19.90 5.67
CA LEU A 44 19.37 19.44 6.02
C LEU A 44 20.46 20.19 5.22
N GLY A 45 20.18 20.54 3.96
CA GLY A 45 21.07 21.31 3.10
C GLY A 45 21.17 22.80 3.46
N GLU A 46 20.23 23.31 4.26
CA GLU A 46 20.27 24.69 4.77
C GLU A 46 21.21 24.86 5.97
N ILE A 47 21.56 23.77 6.66
CA ILE A 47 22.43 23.77 7.83
C ILE A 47 23.85 23.33 7.44
N ASP A 48 24.83 24.20 7.70
CA ASP A 48 26.25 23.90 7.50
C ASP A 48 26.65 22.61 8.26
N PRO A 49 27.19 21.58 7.58
CA PRO A 49 27.67 20.37 8.24
C PRO A 49 28.77 20.61 9.28
N ASP A 50 29.54 21.69 9.15
CA ASP A 50 30.65 22.03 10.03
C ASP A 50 30.30 23.16 11.02
N THR A 51 29.01 23.42 11.23
CA THR A 51 28.53 24.46 12.15
C THR A 51 29.11 24.29 13.57
N ALA A 52 29.64 25.38 14.12
CA ALA A 52 30.11 25.44 15.50
C ALA A 52 28.99 25.77 16.51
N ASP A 53 27.79 26.10 16.02
CA ASP A 53 26.62 26.35 16.86
C ASP A 53 26.01 25.01 17.33
N PRO A 54 26.02 24.71 18.65
CA PRO A 54 25.48 23.46 19.17
C PRO A 54 24.00 23.24 18.86
N ALA A 55 23.20 24.31 18.82
CA ALA A 55 21.77 24.20 18.55
C ALA A 55 21.51 23.81 17.08
N LEU A 56 22.27 24.38 16.15
CA LEU A 56 22.19 24.00 14.74
C LEU A 56 22.70 22.57 14.50
N ALA A 57 23.78 22.17 15.19
CA ALA A 57 24.29 20.81 15.12
C ALA A 57 23.27 19.77 15.61
N GLU A 58 22.58 20.05 16.73
CA GLU A 58 21.50 19.20 17.26
C GLU A 58 20.32 19.13 16.29
N GLN A 59 19.87 20.27 15.77
CA GLN A 59 18.80 20.33 14.77
C GLN A 59 19.14 19.49 13.53
N ARG A 60 20.38 19.61 13.03
CA ARG A 60 20.87 18.85 11.88
C ARG A 60 20.81 17.34 12.14
N ALA A 61 21.28 16.91 13.31
CA ALA A 61 21.26 15.50 13.70
C ALA A 61 19.84 14.94 13.79
N ALA A 62 18.89 15.71 14.34
CA ALA A 62 17.49 15.32 14.42
C ALA A 62 16.85 15.15 13.03
N ILE A 63 17.14 16.06 12.08
CA ILE A 63 16.66 15.94 10.69
C ILE A 63 17.25 14.70 10.02
N GLN A 64 18.55 14.45 10.17
CA GLN A 64 19.19 13.25 9.60
C GLN A 64 18.55 11.97 10.15
N GLN A 65 18.34 11.88 11.47
CA GLN A 65 17.70 10.73 12.09
C GLN A 65 16.28 10.50 11.54
N GLN A 66 15.51 11.56 11.32
CA GLN A 66 14.17 11.47 10.75
C GLN A 66 14.20 10.94 9.31
N ILE A 67 15.12 11.43 8.48
CA ILE A 67 15.30 10.97 7.09
C ILE A 67 15.72 9.49 7.06
N ASP A 68 16.61 9.06 7.95
CA ASP A 68 17.09 7.68 8.02
C ASP A 68 15.97 6.72 8.43
N TRP A 69 15.10 7.16 9.35
CA TRP A 69 13.89 6.41 9.69
C TRP A 69 12.94 6.33 8.51
N ASP A 70 12.68 7.45 7.84
CA ASP A 70 11.73 7.50 6.73
C ASP A 70 12.19 6.70 5.52
N SER A 71 13.48 6.72 5.21
CA SER A 71 14.09 5.90 4.15
C SER A 71 13.87 4.42 4.41
N ARG A 72 14.08 3.95 5.65
CA ARG A 72 13.83 2.54 6.02
C ARG A 72 12.36 2.16 5.84
N VAL A 73 11.44 3.00 6.33
CA VAL A 73 10.00 2.77 6.17
C VAL A 73 9.60 2.76 4.69
N PHE A 74 10.18 3.65 3.89
CA PHE A 74 9.93 3.74 2.46
C PHE A 74 10.35 2.45 1.75
N ASP A 75 11.57 1.99 1.99
CA ASP A 75 12.14 0.78 1.41
C ASP A 75 11.32 -0.47 1.78
N ASP A 76 10.96 -0.62 3.06
CA ASP A 76 10.16 -1.75 3.53
C ASP A 76 8.79 -1.79 2.83
N ARG A 77 8.16 -0.62 2.66
CA ARG A 77 6.88 -0.53 1.96
C ARG A 77 7.02 -0.74 0.46
N GLN A 78 8.14 -0.32 -0.15
CA GLN A 78 8.43 -0.57 -1.55
C GLN A 78 8.55 -2.08 -1.82
N ARG A 79 9.15 -2.84 -0.91
CA ARG A 79 9.23 -4.31 -0.97
C ARG A 79 7.86 -4.99 -0.90
N LEU A 80 6.88 -4.38 -0.21
CA LEU A 80 5.53 -4.91 -0.08
C LEU A 80 4.62 -4.60 -1.29
N LEU A 81 5.00 -3.63 -2.13
CA LEU A 81 4.15 -3.17 -3.23
C LEU A 81 3.70 -4.29 -4.18
N PRO A 82 4.57 -5.24 -4.61
CA PRO A 82 4.15 -6.35 -5.47
C PRO A 82 3.06 -7.22 -4.82
N VAL A 83 3.23 -7.55 -3.54
CA VAL A 83 2.29 -8.41 -2.80
C VAL A 83 0.93 -7.74 -2.63
N VAL A 84 0.94 -6.43 -2.35
CA VAL A 84 -0.28 -5.63 -2.19
C VAL A 84 -1.04 -5.50 -3.51
N CYS A 85 -0.31 -5.27 -4.61
CA CYS A 85 -0.90 -5.14 -5.95
C CYS A 85 -1.37 -6.47 -6.56
N GLU A 86 -0.92 -7.61 -6.04
CA GLU A 86 -1.41 -8.94 -6.45
C GLU A 86 -2.75 -9.30 -5.79
N GLN A 87 -3.09 -8.71 -4.64
CA GLN A 87 -4.33 -9.04 -3.91
C GLN A 87 -5.63 -8.92 -4.73
N PRO A 88 -5.83 -7.88 -5.58
CA PRO A 88 -7.00 -7.80 -6.45
C PRO A 88 -7.13 -8.99 -7.40
N ARG A 89 -6.00 -9.48 -7.94
CA ARG A 89 -5.98 -10.64 -8.85
C ARG A 89 -6.36 -11.92 -8.12
N VAL A 90 -5.90 -12.11 -6.89
CA VAL A 90 -6.30 -13.26 -6.05
C VAL A 90 -7.82 -13.28 -5.83
N ILE A 91 -8.45 -12.12 -5.58
CA ILE A 91 -9.91 -12.05 -5.47
C ILE A 91 -10.59 -12.42 -6.79
N GLU A 92 -10.11 -11.91 -7.92
CA GLU A 92 -10.66 -12.23 -9.23
C GLU A 92 -10.58 -13.74 -9.54
N GLN A 93 -9.47 -14.40 -9.17
CA GLN A 93 -9.33 -15.86 -9.27
C GLN A 93 -10.33 -16.61 -8.38
N ARG A 94 -10.55 -16.13 -7.14
CA ARG A 94 -11.55 -16.71 -6.23
C ARG A 94 -12.96 -16.59 -6.81
N VAL A 95 -13.32 -15.44 -7.40
CA VAL A 95 -14.60 -15.26 -8.09
C VAL A 95 -14.78 -16.30 -9.19
N PHE A 96 -13.77 -16.47 -10.04
CA PHE A 96 -13.82 -17.44 -11.12
C PHE A 96 -13.98 -18.88 -10.62
N ALA A 97 -13.17 -19.29 -9.64
CA ALA A 97 -13.21 -20.65 -9.09
C ALA A 97 -14.58 -20.96 -8.45
N LEU A 98 -15.14 -20.02 -7.68
CA LEU A 98 -16.46 -20.21 -7.07
C LEU A 98 -17.59 -20.21 -8.11
N SER A 99 -17.48 -19.36 -9.14
CA SER A 99 -18.44 -19.33 -10.24
C SER A 99 -18.50 -20.67 -10.98
N ARG A 100 -17.33 -21.26 -11.25
CA ARG A 100 -17.18 -22.59 -11.86
C ARG A 100 -17.80 -23.69 -11.00
N ALA A 101 -17.49 -23.71 -9.70
CA ALA A 101 -18.04 -24.70 -8.78
C ALA A 101 -19.58 -24.63 -8.69
N ILE A 102 -20.16 -23.43 -8.67
CA ILE A 102 -21.62 -23.24 -8.69
C ILE A 102 -22.24 -23.79 -9.98
N GLN A 103 -21.61 -23.52 -11.13
CA GLN A 103 -22.09 -24.02 -12.42
C GLN A 103 -22.01 -25.55 -12.51
N GLU A 104 -20.96 -26.16 -11.98
CA GLU A 104 -20.80 -27.63 -11.98
C GLU A 104 -21.88 -28.30 -11.14
N GLN A 105 -22.20 -27.76 -9.96
CA GLN A 105 -23.31 -28.27 -9.14
C GLN A 105 -24.68 -28.11 -9.81
N LEU A 106 -24.86 -27.02 -10.58
CA LEU A 106 -26.07 -26.80 -11.38
C LEU A 106 -26.22 -27.79 -12.54
N ALA A 107 -25.12 -28.20 -13.15
CA ALA A 107 -25.11 -29.17 -14.23
C ALA A 107 -25.37 -30.60 -13.76
N VAL A 108 -25.01 -30.94 -12.51
CA VAL A 108 -25.21 -32.27 -11.91
C VAL A 108 -26.65 -32.46 -11.38
N THR A 109 -27.38 -31.37 -11.11
CA THR A 109 -28.73 -31.41 -10.54
C THR A 109 -29.85 -31.37 -11.61
N GLN A 110 -29.48 -31.32 -12.90
CA GLN A 110 -30.40 -31.43 -14.05
C GLN A 110 -30.25 -32.80 -14.71
#